data_AF-A0A962G5M9-F1
#
_entry.id   AF-A0A962G5M9-F1
#
_cell.length_a   1.000
_cell.length_b   1.000
_cell.length_c   1.000
_cell.angle_alpha   90.00
_cell.angle_beta   90.00
_cell.angle_gamma   90.00
#
_symmetry.space_group_name_H-M   'P 1'
#
loop_
_entity.id
_entity.type
_entity.pdbx_description
1 polymer ?
#
loop_
_entity_poly.entity_id
_entity_poly.type
_entity_poly.pdbx_seq_one_letter_code
_entity_poly.pdbx_strand_id
1 'polypeptide(L)'
;MMRCVEWSAEYVEAHVIAMLLRAHDLEAVVFDENFVRQNWFELLGYGGFRIMTPEHQFPEAKRLVSAYRSDILRVRDSRDDYPECPYCGAHETGQDPRPRRALFIVYIVFGCLIALVPMLIRRLVVGRYCCRQCRHTWREPRSAPFGSQQRDAESALVEAGQ
;
A
#
# COMPACT_ATOMS: atom_id res chain seq x y z
N MET A 1 -23.19 -14.07 1.95
CA MET A 1 -22.01 -13.23 2.23
C MET A 1 -20.80 -13.88 1.59
N MET A 2 -19.87 -13.13 1.01
CA MET A 2 -18.64 -13.64 0.38
C MET A 2 -17.51 -13.69 1.40
N ARG A 3 -16.68 -14.73 1.38
CA ARG A 3 -15.58 -14.95 2.32
C ARG A 3 -14.29 -15.31 1.59
N CYS A 4 -13.17 -14.76 2.04
CA CYS A 4 -11.84 -15.01 1.46
C CYS A 4 -11.36 -16.41 1.85
N VAL A 5 -11.13 -17.26 0.86
CA VAL A 5 -10.59 -18.61 1.03
C VAL A 5 -9.08 -18.57 1.11
N GLU A 6 -8.45 -17.83 0.19
CA GLU A 6 -7.00 -17.83 -0.01
C GLU A 6 -6.54 -16.49 -0.56
N TRP A 7 -5.28 -16.17 -0.28
CA TRP A 7 -4.57 -15.02 -0.82
C TRP A 7 -3.44 -15.50 -1.74
N SER A 8 -3.23 -14.80 -2.87
CA SER A 8 -2.06 -15.00 -3.71
C SER A 8 -1.42 -13.66 -4.12
N ALA A 9 -0.09 -13.70 -4.22
CA ALA A 9 0.72 -12.60 -4.77
C ALA A 9 0.77 -12.61 -6.31
N GLU A 10 0.35 -13.72 -6.93
CA GLU A 10 0.48 -13.95 -8.37
C GLU A 10 -0.89 -14.01 -9.03
N TYR A 11 -1.05 -13.27 -10.12
CA TYR A 11 -2.32 -13.18 -10.85
C TYR A 11 -2.75 -14.53 -11.43
N VAL A 12 -1.78 -15.25 -12.00
CA VAL A 12 -2.01 -16.56 -12.63
C VAL A 12 -2.40 -17.58 -11.57
N GLU A 13 -1.67 -17.66 -10.47
CA GLU A 13 -1.98 -18.59 -9.38
C GLU A 13 -3.38 -18.34 -8.80
N ALA A 14 -3.76 -17.09 -8.58
CA ALA A 14 -5.11 -16.76 -8.11
C ALA A 14 -6.21 -17.27 -9.06
N HIS A 15 -5.96 -17.18 -10.37
CA HIS A 15 -6.87 -17.69 -11.40
C HIS A 15 -6.89 -19.22 -11.46
N VAL A 16 -5.74 -19.88 -11.32
CA VAL A 16 -5.67 -21.34 -11.26
C VAL A 16 -6.51 -21.86 -10.10
N ILE A 17 -6.37 -21.25 -8.91
CA ILE A 17 -7.17 -21.63 -7.73
C ILE A 17 -8.66 -21.34 -7.95
N ALA A 18 -9.01 -20.18 -8.52
CA ALA A 18 -10.41 -19.87 -8.81
C ALA A 18 -11.03 -20.84 -9.82
N MET A 19 -10.29 -21.24 -10.85
CA MET A 19 -10.73 -22.21 -11.85
C MET A 19 -10.84 -23.62 -11.26
N LEU A 20 -9.92 -24.02 -10.39
CA LEU A 20 -10.01 -25.27 -9.65
C LEU A 20 -11.31 -25.33 -8.85
N LEU A 21 -11.63 -24.27 -8.10
CA LEU A 21 -12.88 -24.22 -7.32
C LEU A 21 -14.11 -24.31 -8.22
N ARG A 22 -14.13 -23.56 -9.34
CA ARG A 22 -15.22 -23.60 -10.32
C ARG A 22 -15.39 -24.96 -10.99
N ALA A 23 -14.28 -25.68 -11.23
CA ALA A 23 -14.31 -27.03 -11.80
C ALA A 23 -14.93 -28.07 -10.84
N HIS A 24 -15.00 -27.75 -9.55
CA HIS A 24 -15.67 -28.54 -8.52
C HIS A 24 -17.06 -27.97 -8.14
N ASP A 25 -17.70 -27.26 -9.07
CA ASP A 25 -19.03 -26.65 -8.90
C ASP A 25 -19.11 -25.62 -7.75
N LEU A 26 -17.98 -25.03 -7.36
CA LEU A 26 -17.94 -23.96 -6.36
C LEU A 26 -17.89 -22.58 -7.03
N GLU A 27 -18.67 -21.65 -6.48
CA GLU A 27 -18.60 -20.25 -6.83
C GLU A 27 -17.31 -19.64 -6.27
N ALA A 28 -16.42 -19.22 -7.17
CA ALA A 28 -15.18 -18.54 -6.83
C ALA A 28 -14.96 -17.31 -7.70
N VAL A 29 -14.57 -16.20 -7.08
CA VAL A 29 -14.26 -14.93 -7.75
C VAL A 29 -12.93 -14.40 -7.24
N VAL A 30 -12.06 -13.94 -8.15
CA VAL A 30 -10.85 -13.20 -7.79
C VAL A 30 -11.24 -11.74 -7.56
N PHE A 31 -11.18 -11.30 -6.31
CA PHE A 31 -11.61 -9.96 -5.91
C PHE A 31 -10.59 -8.90 -6.30
N ASP A 32 -11.08 -7.73 -6.74
CA ASP A 32 -10.31 -6.54 -7.15
C ASP A 32 -9.23 -6.79 -8.23
N GLU A 33 -9.39 -7.81 -9.08
CA GLU A 33 -8.36 -8.22 -10.03
C GLU A 33 -7.90 -7.09 -10.96
N ASN A 34 -8.83 -6.27 -11.46
CA ASN A 34 -8.54 -5.23 -12.44
C ASN A 34 -7.80 -4.05 -11.80
N PHE A 35 -8.16 -3.71 -10.56
CA PHE A 35 -7.55 -2.62 -9.81
C PHE A 35 -6.14 -2.99 -9.36
N VAL A 36 -5.98 -4.21 -8.84
CA VAL A 36 -4.69 -4.77 -8.42
C VAL A 36 -3.73 -4.93 -9.62
N ARG A 37 -4.25 -5.24 -10.81
CA ARG A 37 -3.44 -5.40 -12.03
C ARG A 37 -2.96 -4.06 -12.61
N GLN A 38 -3.75 -3.00 -12.54
CA GLN A 38 -3.35 -1.67 -13.02
C GLN A 38 -2.22 -1.07 -12.18
N ASN A 39 -2.27 -1.27 -10.87
CA ASN A 39 -1.27 -0.77 -9.93
C ASN A 39 -0.46 -1.94 -9.35
N TRP A 40 0.24 -2.68 -10.21
CA TRP A 40 1.03 -3.87 -9.83
C TRP A 40 2.00 -3.62 -8.66
N PHE A 41 2.50 -2.38 -8.54
CA PHE A 41 3.41 -1.94 -7.49
C PHE A 41 2.73 -1.83 -6.10
N GLU A 42 1.43 -1.52 -6.09
CA GLU A 42 0.62 -1.31 -4.88
C GLU A 42 -0.16 -2.56 -4.48
N LEU A 43 0.02 -3.66 -5.22
CA LEU A 43 -0.60 -4.97 -5.01
C LEU A 43 -0.56 -5.43 -3.55
N LEU A 44 0.55 -5.18 -2.86
CA LEU A 44 0.73 -5.53 -1.45
C LEU A 44 -0.06 -4.62 -0.50
N GLY A 45 -0.22 -3.34 -0.83
CA GLY A 45 -1.04 -2.39 -0.08
C GLY A 45 -2.53 -2.71 -0.16
N TYR A 46 -2.98 -3.29 -1.27
CA TYR A 46 -4.37 -3.71 -1.47
C TYR A 46 -4.69 -5.10 -0.90
N GLY A 47 -3.68 -5.78 -0.34
CA GLY A 47 -3.85 -7.12 0.18
C GLY A 47 -3.97 -8.18 -0.92
N GLY A 48 -3.30 -7.96 -2.07
CA GLY A 48 -3.13 -8.89 -3.20
C GLY A 48 -4.40 -9.47 -3.82
N PHE A 49 -4.26 -10.58 -4.54
CA PHE A 49 -5.40 -11.26 -5.16
C PHE A 49 -6.07 -12.15 -4.11
N ARG A 50 -7.33 -11.85 -3.81
CA ARG A 50 -8.14 -12.59 -2.83
C ARG A 50 -9.14 -13.47 -3.57
N ILE A 51 -9.08 -14.77 -3.33
CA ILE A 51 -10.05 -15.71 -3.87
C ILE A 51 -11.24 -15.78 -2.91
N MET A 52 -12.41 -15.34 -3.36
CA MET A 52 -13.63 -15.23 -2.56
C MET A 52 -14.64 -16.28 -3.00
N THR A 53 -15.35 -16.87 -2.03
CA THR A 53 -16.45 -17.83 -2.26
C THR A 53 -17.64 -17.48 -1.35
N PRO A 54 -18.87 -17.88 -1.69
CA PRO A 54 -20.01 -17.77 -0.79
C PRO A 54 -19.76 -18.51 0.53
N GLU A 55 -20.21 -17.93 1.64
CA GLU A 55 -19.92 -18.46 2.99
C GLU A 55 -20.39 -19.90 3.21
N HIS A 56 -21.50 -20.30 2.57
CA HIS A 56 -22.00 -21.67 2.66
C HIS A 56 -21.07 -22.70 1.99
N GLN A 57 -20.24 -22.28 1.02
CA GLN A 57 -19.27 -23.12 0.30
C GLN A 57 -17.86 -23.02 0.89
N PHE A 58 -17.62 -22.09 1.82
CA PHE A 58 -16.30 -21.80 2.38
C PHE A 58 -15.56 -23.03 2.95
N PRO A 59 -16.18 -23.93 3.74
CA PRO A 59 -15.48 -25.08 4.29
C PRO A 59 -14.99 -26.06 3.22
N GLU A 60 -15.75 -26.22 2.14
CA GLU A 60 -15.40 -27.08 1.01
C GLU A 60 -14.32 -26.46 0.14
N ALA A 61 -14.47 -25.18 -0.20
CA ALA A 61 -13.46 -24.42 -0.93
C ALA A 61 -12.10 -24.46 -0.21
N LYS A 62 -12.10 -24.29 1.12
CA LYS A 62 -10.88 -24.34 1.92
C LYS A 62 -10.21 -25.73 1.91
N ARG A 63 -10.99 -26.81 1.88
CA ARG A 63 -10.45 -28.18 1.75
C ARG A 63 -9.78 -28.39 0.39
N LEU A 64 -10.42 -27.96 -0.69
CA LEU A 64 -9.86 -28.07 -2.05
C LEU A 64 -8.58 -27.24 -2.22
N VAL A 65 -8.57 -26.00 -1.72
CA VAL A 65 -7.35 -25.17 -1.73
C VAL A 65 -6.23 -25.83 -0.94
N SER A 66 -6.54 -26.42 0.23
CA SER A 66 -5.53 -27.13 1.02
C SER A 66 -4.98 -28.35 0.27
N ALA A 67 -5.82 -29.11 -0.44
CA ALA A 67 -5.40 -30.25 -1.25
C ALA A 67 -4.56 -29.82 -2.47
N TYR A 68 -4.85 -28.65 -3.06
CA TYR A 68 -4.00 -28.03 -4.07
C TYR A 68 -2.64 -27.62 -3.50
N ARG A 69 -2.60 -27.00 -2.32
CA ARG A 69 -1.36 -26.59 -1.65
C ARG A 69 -0.50 -27.76 -1.20
N SER A 70 -1.10 -28.90 -0.87
CA SER A 70 -0.39 -30.13 -0.52
C SER A 70 0.04 -30.95 -1.75
N ASP A 71 0.02 -30.35 -2.95
CA ASP A 71 0.46 -30.95 -4.22
C ASP A 71 -0.38 -32.17 -4.69
N ILE A 72 -1.52 -32.44 -4.05
CA ILE A 72 -2.41 -33.56 -4.41
C ILE A 72 -3.19 -33.22 -5.69
N LEU A 73 -3.62 -31.96 -5.82
CA LEU A 73 -4.41 -31.45 -6.95
C LEU A 73 -3.64 -30.45 -7.82
N ARG A 74 -2.38 -30.17 -7.50
CA ARG A 74 -1.58 -29.22 -8.27
C ARG A 74 -1.17 -29.89 -9.59
N VAL A 75 -1.37 -29.18 -10.70
CA VAL A 75 -0.82 -29.60 -11.98
C VAL A 75 0.70 -29.49 -11.84
N ARG A 76 1.42 -30.59 -12.11
CA ARG A 76 2.89 -30.58 -12.09
C ARG A 76 3.37 -29.50 -13.05
N ASP A 77 4.04 -28.49 -12.52
CA ASP A 77 4.66 -27.46 -13.33
C ASP A 77 5.65 -28.12 -14.31
N SER A 78 5.76 -27.58 -15.52
CA SER A 78 6.76 -28.02 -16.49
C SER A 78 8.13 -27.84 -15.84
N ARG A 79 9.08 -28.77 -16.04
CA ARG A 79 10.44 -28.64 -15.49
C ARG A 79 11.15 -27.34 -15.88
N ASP A 80 10.66 -26.67 -16.93
CA ASP A 80 11.21 -25.44 -17.49
C ASP A 80 10.60 -24.14 -16.92
N ASP A 81 9.50 -24.20 -16.15
CA ASP A 81 8.78 -22.99 -15.71
C ASP A 81 9.51 -22.25 -14.58
N TYR A 82 10.29 -22.96 -13.77
CA TYR A 82 11.02 -22.39 -12.64
C TYR A 82 12.44 -22.96 -12.51
N PRO A 83 13.44 -22.12 -12.16
CA PRO A 83 14.80 -22.58 -11.98
C PRO A 83 14.93 -23.48 -10.74
N GLU A 84 15.78 -24.50 -10.84
CA GLU A 84 16.16 -25.33 -9.70
C GLU A 84 16.84 -24.49 -8.60
N CYS A 85 16.58 -24.86 -7.35
CA CYS A 85 17.32 -24.27 -6.24
C CYS A 85 18.80 -24.66 -6.34
N PRO A 86 19.74 -23.69 -6.43
CA PRO A 86 21.16 -23.99 -6.58
C PRO A 86 21.79 -24.63 -5.33
N TYR A 87 21.10 -24.62 -4.20
CA TYR A 87 21.60 -25.15 -2.92
C TYR A 87 21.12 -26.58 -2.62
N CYS A 88 19.84 -26.87 -2.89
CA CYS A 88 19.26 -28.17 -2.56
C CYS A 88 18.76 -28.96 -3.78
N GLY A 89 18.80 -28.39 -4.99
CA GLY A 89 18.27 -29.02 -6.20
C GLY A 89 16.74 -29.18 -6.20
N ALA A 90 16.03 -28.56 -5.26
CA ALA A 90 14.58 -28.59 -5.24
C ALA A 90 14.02 -27.85 -6.46
N HIS A 91 13.04 -28.46 -7.11
CA HIS A 91 12.27 -27.87 -8.22
C HIS A 91 11.05 -27.08 -7.74
N GLU A 92 10.68 -27.20 -6.46
CA GLU A 92 9.61 -26.42 -5.85
C GLU A 92 10.09 -25.00 -5.53
N THR A 93 10.35 -24.22 -6.57
CA THR A 93 10.70 -22.80 -6.45
C THR A 93 9.53 -21.94 -6.94
N GLY A 94 9.38 -20.76 -6.35
CA GLY A 94 8.32 -19.81 -6.66
C GLY A 94 8.83 -18.38 -6.55
N GLN A 95 8.02 -17.39 -6.93
CA GLN A 95 8.47 -15.99 -6.86
C GLN A 95 8.55 -15.53 -5.40
N ASP A 96 9.68 -14.93 -5.01
CA ASP A 96 9.82 -14.31 -3.70
C ASP A 96 9.09 -12.94 -3.65
N PRO A 97 8.08 -12.76 -2.77
CA PRO A 97 7.39 -11.48 -2.61
C PRO A 97 8.17 -10.45 -1.79
N ARG A 98 9.24 -10.83 -1.08
CA ARG A 98 10.05 -9.94 -0.22
C ARG A 98 10.65 -8.72 -0.95
N PRO A 99 11.30 -8.85 -2.13
CA PRO A 99 11.82 -7.68 -2.84
C PRO A 99 10.72 -6.70 -3.24
N ARG A 100 9.54 -7.18 -3.64
CA ARG A 100 8.37 -6.31 -3.92
C ARG A 100 7.92 -5.56 -2.67
N ARG A 101 7.88 -6.22 -1.51
CA ARG A 101 7.57 -5.57 -0.21
C ARG A 101 8.60 -4.50 0.16
N ALA A 102 9.89 -4.78 -0.04
CA ALA A 102 10.95 -3.82 0.23
C ALA A 102 10.84 -2.58 -0.66
N LEU A 103 10.62 -2.77 -1.96
CA LEU A 103 10.42 -1.66 -2.91
C LEU A 103 9.21 -0.79 -2.53
N PHE A 104 8.09 -1.41 -2.15
CA PHE A 104 6.89 -0.69 -1.71
C PHE A 104 7.15 0.18 -0.47
N ILE A 105 7.90 -0.34 0.52
CA ILE A 105 8.31 0.44 1.70
C ILE A 105 9.20 1.62 1.29
N VAL A 106 10.18 1.38 0.42
CA VAL A 106 11.06 2.45 -0.10
C VAL A 106 10.26 3.54 -0.79
N TYR A 107 9.26 3.18 -1.59
CA TYR A 107 8.38 4.13 -2.26
C TYR A 107 7.56 4.98 -1.27
N ILE A 108 6.97 4.37 -0.24
CA ILE A 108 6.26 5.11 0.82
C ILE A 108 7.19 6.09 1.52
N VAL A 109 8.38 5.64 1.92
CA VAL A 109 9.37 6.47 2.61
C VAL A 109 9.79 7.64 1.71
N PHE A 110 10.06 7.38 0.43
CA PHE A 110 10.45 8.40 -0.53
C PHE A 110 9.32 9.41 -0.77
N GLY A 111 8.07 8.97 -0.90
CA GLY A 111 6.90 9.84 -1.01
C GLY A 111 6.72 10.73 0.22
N CYS A 112 6.85 10.17 1.42
CA CYS A 112 6.82 10.92 2.68
C CYS A 112 7.96 11.96 2.75
N LEU A 113 9.18 11.60 2.33
CA LEU A 113 10.30 12.53 2.29
C LEU A 113 10.02 13.69 1.32
N ILE A 114 9.50 13.40 0.12
CA ILE A 114 9.14 14.44 -0.85
C ILE A 114 8.08 15.41 -0.29
N ALA A 115 7.11 14.91 0.48
CA ALA A 115 6.09 15.77 1.08
C ALA A 115 6.60 16.57 2.29
N LEU A 116 7.39 15.94 3.16
CA LEU A 116 7.82 16.53 4.43
C LEU A 116 9.03 17.46 4.27
N VAL A 117 9.97 17.14 3.38
CA VAL A 117 11.21 17.92 3.20
C VAL A 117 10.92 19.37 2.79
N PRO A 118 10.03 19.68 1.82
CA PRO A 118 9.67 21.06 1.50
C PRO A 118 9.03 21.80 2.68
N MET A 119 8.19 21.13 3.47
CA MET A 119 7.58 21.72 4.67
C MET A 119 8.65 22.08 5.71
N LEU A 120 9.60 21.18 5.94
CA LEU A 120 10.72 21.40 6.87
C LEU A 120 11.68 22.48 6.37
N ILE A 121 12.05 22.47 5.08
CA ILE A 121 12.89 23.50 4.45
C ILE A 121 12.20 24.87 4.52
N ARG A 122 10.90 24.94 4.19
CA ARG A 122 10.12 26.17 4.29
C ARG A 122 10.16 26.72 5.72
N ARG A 123 10.02 25.87 6.74
CA ARG A 123 10.13 26.27 8.15
C ARG A 123 11.55 26.73 8.53
N LEU A 124 12.59 26.24 7.86
CA LEU A 124 13.98 26.60 8.15
C LEU A 124 14.40 27.92 7.48
N VAL A 125 13.93 28.15 6.24
CA VAL A 125 14.38 29.23 5.35
C VAL A 125 13.46 30.45 5.39
N VAL A 126 12.14 30.29 5.48
CA VAL A 126 11.19 31.41 5.43
C VAL A 126 11.16 32.16 6.77
N GLY A 127 11.04 33.50 6.70
CA GLY A 127 10.94 34.37 7.87
C GLY A 127 12.28 34.66 8.57
N ARG A 128 13.41 34.37 7.90
CA ARG A 128 14.75 34.84 8.33
C ARG A 128 15.07 36.16 7.64
N TYR A 129 15.52 37.13 8.43
CA TYR A 129 15.93 38.44 7.96
C TYR A 129 17.36 38.70 8.39
N CYS A 130 18.07 39.52 7.62
CA CYS A 130 19.44 39.94 7.89
C CYS A 130 19.54 41.45 7.75
N CYS A 131 20.14 42.13 8.74
CA CYS A 131 20.38 43.56 8.67
C CYS A 131 21.48 43.83 7.64
N ARG A 132 21.23 44.70 6.66
CA ARG A 132 22.21 45.04 5.61
C ARG A 132 23.43 45.79 6.13
N GLN A 133 23.34 46.42 7.30
CA GLN A 133 24.38 47.29 7.84
C GLN A 133 25.26 46.57 8.88
N CYS A 134 24.67 45.79 9.80
CA CYS A 134 25.40 45.07 10.87
C CYS A 134 25.44 43.54 10.70
N ARG A 135 24.79 42.98 9.67
CA ARG A 135 24.67 41.54 9.40
C ARG A 135 24.03 40.69 10.51
N HIS A 136 23.38 41.32 11.48
CA HIS A 136 22.62 40.57 12.48
C HIS A 136 21.44 39.84 11.82
N THR A 137 21.25 38.57 12.18
CA THR A 137 20.18 37.72 11.65
C THR A 137 19.13 37.42 12.71
N TRP A 138 17.86 37.60 12.39
CA TRP A 138 16.75 37.26 13.28
C TRP A 138 15.63 36.54 12.52
N ARG A 139 14.68 35.98 13.28
CA ARG A 139 13.45 35.41 12.74
C ARG A 139 12.29 36.33 13.08
N GLU A 140 11.43 36.59 12.10
CA GLU A 140 10.18 37.28 12.36
C GLU A 140 9.29 36.41 13.26
N PRO A 141 8.84 36.92 14.42
CA PRO A 141 7.90 36.20 15.24
C PRO A 141 6.62 35.98 14.44
N ARG A 142 6.03 34.78 14.53
CA ARG A 142 4.73 34.53 13.90
C ARG A 142 3.75 35.59 14.38
N SER A 143 3.16 36.33 13.45
CA SER A 143 2.04 37.20 13.75
C SER A 143 0.95 36.38 14.43
N ALA A 144 0.21 37.00 15.36
CA ALA A 144 -0.91 36.34 16.02
C ALA A 144 -1.88 35.74 14.97
N PRO A 145 -2.63 34.67 15.27
CA PRO A 145 -3.65 34.17 14.35
C PRO A 145 -4.54 35.30 13.83
N PHE A 146 -4.97 35.23 12.57
CA PHE A 146 -5.81 36.27 11.97
C PHE A 146 -7.05 36.58 12.82
N GLY A 147 -7.68 35.56 13.41
CA GLY A 147 -8.84 35.74 14.28
C GLY A 147 -8.54 36.50 15.59
N SER A 148 -7.32 36.46 16.13
CA SER A 148 -6.93 37.34 17.24
C SER A 148 -6.71 38.76 16.75
N GLN A 149 -6.01 38.95 15.62
CA GLN A 149 -5.77 40.28 15.06
C GLN A 149 -7.08 40.99 14.70
N GLN A 150 -8.07 40.25 14.19
CA GLN A 150 -9.38 40.78 13.85
C GLN A 150 -10.15 41.23 15.10
N ARG A 151 -10.17 40.42 16.17
CA ARG A 151 -10.81 40.81 17.43
C ARG A 151 -10.16 42.04 18.04
N ASP A 152 -8.83 42.09 18.07
CA ASP A 152 -8.08 43.22 18.62
C ASP A 152 -8.38 44.51 17.81
N ALA A 153 -8.49 44.39 16.48
CA ALA A 153 -8.85 45.50 15.61
C ALA A 153 -10.31 45.97 15.80
N GLU A 154 -11.25 45.03 15.95
CA GLU A 154 -12.66 45.34 16.24
C GLU A 154 -12.80 46.05 17.59
N SER A 155 -12.08 45.61 18.63
CA SER A 155 -12.06 46.27 19.95
C SER A 155 -11.48 47.68 19.88
N ALA A 156 -10.36 47.88 19.17
CA ALA A 156 -9.75 49.19 19.01
C ALA A 156 -10.65 50.20 18.28
N LEU A 157 -11.47 49.74 17.31
CA LEU A 157 -12.44 50.60 16.62
C LEU A 157 -13.59 51.01 17.53
N VAL A 158 -14.03 50.14 18.44
CA VAL A 158 -15.06 50.46 19.44
C VAL A 158 -14.53 51.48 20.45
N GLU A 159 -13.29 51.33 20.90
CA GLU A 159 -12.64 52.28 21.83
C GLU A 159 -12.37 53.65 21.19
N ALA A 160 -12.01 53.71 19.91
CA ALA A 160 -11.76 54.97 19.20
C ALA A 160 -13.02 55.73 18.77
N GLY A 161 -14.18 55.06 18.80
CA GLY A 161 -15.50 55.65 18.49
C GLY A 161 -16.26 56.20 19.69
N GLN A 162 -15.70 56.10 20.90
CA GLN A 162 -16.20 56.68 22.15
C GLN A 162 -15.47 57.99 22.47
#